data_AF-A0A2V9E0D5-F1
#
_entry.id   AF-A0A2V9E0D5-F1
#
_cell.length_a   1.000
_cell.length_b   1.000
_cell.length_c   1.000
_cell.angle_alpha   90.00
_cell.angle_beta   90.00
_cell.angle_gamma   90.00
#
_symmetry.space_group_name_H-M   'P 1'
#
loop_
_entity.id
_entity.type
_entity.pdbx_description
1 polymer ?
#
loop_
_entity_poly.entity_id
_entity_poly.type
_entity_poly.pdbx_seq_one_letter_code
_entity_poly.pdbx_strand_id
1 'polypeptide(L)'
;MAQVYPFRAFRYNPDRAPFDRVLTEPYDKISPAMQEKYYARDPHNLIVVEKGRGYAGDTPQNNVYTRAGGAIENWIRNHVVVEDPAPAFYAYIQEYTVPGTEERRTRRGFIGAGKLEDYSARVVFRHEHTLTGPKADRLELLRHTKTHTGQLFMLYADPQRRIETILEEAEEAAAPATEMRDECGVVHRLWVIAEPQRVAAIQAAMKDHQLVIADGHHRYETALNYRNECRAHAGKTDPQAPYERAMMTLVNTHSEGLTILPAHRVAAHLHDFSWSGVRRHLEPWFAAEALPFSSEENKAEARREFLGKLVSARKKRAIGVYPAADPQKTAFYVLTLRDGVSLAQLLPNVSPLQRELDVVLLHEGILEPALGITPRAVTAEANLSYEREASAALDAVDRGRAQISFLLNPCEVEQVMKMATSGEVMPQKSTDFYPKLLSGITMYRVES
;
A
#
# COMPACT_ATOMS: atom_id res chain seq x y z
N MET A 1 7.59 21.39 -9.09
CA MET A 1 6.23 21.00 -8.63
C MET A 1 5.61 20.01 -9.61
N ALA A 2 4.59 19.28 -9.17
CA ALA A 2 4.03 18.15 -9.90
C ALA A 2 3.46 18.54 -11.27
N GLN A 3 3.72 17.71 -12.28
CA GLN A 3 3.16 17.83 -13.61
C GLN A 3 2.38 16.55 -13.93
N VAL A 4 1.10 16.72 -14.26
CA VAL A 4 0.20 15.63 -14.64
C VAL A 4 -0.35 15.87 -16.04
N TYR A 5 -0.62 14.78 -16.75
CA TYR A 5 -1.06 14.80 -18.14
C TYR A 5 -2.26 13.87 -18.31
N PRO A 6 -3.27 14.29 -19.08
CA PRO A 6 -4.29 13.35 -19.56
C PRO A 6 -3.64 12.37 -20.52
N PHE A 7 -4.20 11.16 -20.63
CA PHE A 7 -3.75 10.16 -21.59
C PHE A 7 -4.93 9.36 -22.12
N ARG A 8 -4.71 8.66 -23.23
CA ARG A 8 -5.68 7.70 -23.76
C ARG A 8 -5.46 6.38 -23.03
N ALA A 9 -6.32 6.06 -22.09
CA ALA A 9 -6.21 4.79 -21.39
C ALA A 9 -6.60 3.64 -22.30
N PHE A 10 -5.87 2.54 -22.17
CA PHE A 10 -6.35 1.23 -22.56
C PHE A 10 -7.22 0.69 -21.43
N ARG A 11 -8.47 0.32 -21.71
CA ARG A 11 -9.44 -0.21 -20.74
C ARG A 11 -10.09 -1.47 -21.28
N TYR A 12 -10.52 -2.37 -20.39
CA TYR A 12 -11.29 -3.54 -20.81
C TYR A 12 -12.61 -3.12 -21.46
N ASN A 13 -13.00 -3.83 -22.51
CA ASN A 13 -14.32 -3.76 -23.10
C ASN A 13 -15.27 -4.67 -22.29
N PRO A 14 -16.25 -4.11 -21.55
CA PRO A 14 -17.12 -4.91 -20.68
C PRO A 14 -17.98 -5.94 -21.43
N ASP A 15 -18.25 -5.73 -22.73
CA ASP A 15 -19.00 -6.69 -23.55
C ASP A 15 -18.21 -7.97 -23.83
N ARG A 16 -16.88 -7.92 -23.69
CA ARG A 16 -15.97 -9.06 -23.92
C ARG A 16 -15.33 -9.57 -22.64
N ALA A 17 -15.07 -8.66 -21.70
CA ALA A 17 -14.32 -8.89 -20.48
C ALA A 17 -14.90 -8.02 -19.35
N PRO A 18 -15.94 -8.51 -18.64
CA PRO A 18 -16.56 -7.77 -17.54
C PRO A 18 -15.54 -7.43 -16.45
N PHE A 19 -15.51 -6.17 -16.00
CA PHE A 19 -14.48 -5.64 -15.09
C PHE A 19 -14.32 -6.45 -13.81
N ASP A 20 -15.42 -6.89 -13.21
CA ASP A 20 -15.39 -7.68 -11.98
C ASP A 20 -14.62 -9.00 -12.16
N ARG A 21 -14.50 -9.52 -13.39
CA ARG A 21 -13.83 -10.78 -13.71
C ARG A 21 -12.37 -10.65 -14.13
N VAL A 22 -11.93 -9.47 -14.57
CA VAL A 22 -10.64 -9.31 -15.27
C VAL A 22 -9.62 -8.42 -14.58
N LEU A 23 -10.01 -7.69 -13.53
CA LEU A 23 -9.08 -6.91 -12.72
C LEU A 23 -8.45 -7.76 -11.59
N THR A 24 -7.35 -7.27 -11.03
CA THR A 24 -6.67 -7.90 -9.89
C THR A 24 -6.29 -6.88 -8.82
N GLU A 25 -6.05 -7.37 -7.61
CA GLU A 25 -5.25 -6.64 -6.63
C GLU A 25 -3.83 -6.33 -7.18
N PRO A 26 -3.09 -5.39 -6.57
CA PRO A 26 -1.66 -5.21 -6.85
C PRO A 26 -0.85 -6.48 -6.63
N TYR A 27 0.19 -6.71 -7.46
CA TYR A 27 0.99 -7.95 -7.48
C TYR A 27 1.54 -8.42 -6.12
N ASP A 28 1.84 -7.49 -5.23
CA ASP A 28 2.40 -7.70 -3.90
C ASP A 28 1.33 -8.03 -2.84
N LYS A 29 0.03 -7.98 -3.20
CA LYS A 29 -1.10 -8.46 -2.42
C LYS A 29 -1.67 -9.78 -2.91
N ILE A 30 -1.37 -10.19 -4.14
CA ILE A 30 -1.87 -11.44 -4.72
C ILE A 30 -1.20 -12.64 -4.03
N SER A 31 -1.95 -13.39 -3.23
CA SER A 31 -1.50 -14.69 -2.69
C SER A 31 -1.55 -15.80 -3.76
N PRO A 32 -0.90 -16.96 -3.55
CA PRO A 32 -1.05 -18.10 -4.46
C PRO A 32 -2.50 -18.54 -4.65
N ALA A 33 -3.31 -18.54 -3.57
CA ALA A 33 -4.73 -18.87 -3.67
C ALA A 33 -5.51 -17.83 -4.50
N MET A 34 -5.19 -16.53 -4.36
CA MET A 34 -5.78 -15.48 -5.19
C MET A 34 -5.35 -15.62 -6.65
N GLN A 35 -4.08 -15.93 -6.92
CA GLN A 35 -3.58 -16.17 -8.27
C GLN A 35 -4.39 -17.28 -8.95
N GLU A 36 -4.56 -18.44 -8.30
CA GLU A 36 -5.37 -19.55 -8.81
C GLU A 36 -6.82 -19.14 -9.07
N LYS A 37 -7.44 -18.40 -8.13
CA LYS A 37 -8.79 -17.87 -8.28
C LYS A 37 -8.91 -16.94 -9.49
N TYR A 38 -7.95 -16.04 -9.70
CA TYR A 38 -7.96 -15.12 -10.83
C TYR A 38 -7.81 -15.85 -12.17
N TYR A 39 -6.93 -16.86 -12.25
CA TYR A 39 -6.80 -17.69 -13.45
C TYR A 39 -8.08 -18.45 -13.78
N ALA A 40 -8.80 -18.92 -12.76
CA ALA A 40 -10.07 -19.62 -12.94
C ALA A 40 -11.23 -18.69 -13.31
N ARG A 41 -11.11 -17.37 -13.05
CA ARG A 41 -12.22 -16.43 -13.18
C ARG A 41 -12.50 -16.02 -14.62
N ASP A 42 -11.48 -15.73 -15.41
CA ASP A 42 -11.61 -15.35 -16.82
C ASP A 42 -10.27 -15.55 -17.56
N PRO A 43 -10.26 -16.05 -18.81
CA PRO A 43 -9.03 -16.16 -19.61
C PRO A 43 -8.35 -14.82 -19.91
N HIS A 44 -9.08 -13.70 -19.83
CA HIS A 44 -8.54 -12.36 -20.02
C HIS A 44 -8.22 -11.67 -18.69
N ASN A 45 -8.21 -12.39 -17.56
CA ASN A 45 -7.87 -11.79 -16.29
C ASN A 45 -6.42 -11.28 -16.30
N LEU A 46 -6.22 -10.07 -15.75
CA LEU A 46 -4.94 -9.38 -15.71
C LEU A 46 -3.86 -10.16 -14.95
N ILE A 47 -4.20 -11.20 -14.19
CA ILE A 47 -3.24 -12.06 -13.48
C ILE A 47 -2.15 -12.61 -14.39
N VAL A 48 -2.45 -12.88 -15.66
CA VAL A 48 -1.47 -13.33 -16.67
C VAL A 48 -0.33 -12.31 -16.82
N VAL A 49 -0.65 -11.02 -16.68
CA VAL A 49 0.27 -9.89 -16.78
C VAL A 49 0.86 -9.55 -15.41
N GLU A 50 0.03 -9.31 -14.39
CA GLU A 50 0.51 -8.78 -13.11
C GLU A 50 1.30 -9.79 -12.29
N LYS A 51 0.94 -11.07 -12.37
CA LYS A 51 1.62 -12.15 -11.63
C LYS A 51 1.46 -13.47 -12.38
N GLY A 52 2.10 -13.56 -13.54
CA GLY A 52 2.12 -14.74 -14.40
C GLY A 52 2.63 -16.01 -13.68
N ARG A 53 2.13 -17.20 -14.06
CA ARG A 53 2.67 -18.49 -13.58
C ARG A 53 3.99 -18.80 -14.26
N GLY A 54 5.00 -19.12 -13.47
CA GLY A 54 6.22 -19.77 -13.94
C GLY A 54 5.96 -21.26 -14.20
N TYR A 55 6.58 -21.81 -15.24
CA TYR A 55 6.51 -23.23 -15.56
C TYR A 55 7.91 -23.84 -15.61
N ALA A 56 8.03 -25.13 -15.31
CA ALA A 56 9.32 -25.84 -15.32
C ALA A 56 10.04 -25.82 -16.68
N GLY A 57 9.28 -25.63 -17.78
CA GLY A 57 9.80 -25.52 -19.14
C GLY A 57 10.00 -24.09 -19.63
N ASP A 58 9.96 -23.08 -18.76
CA ASP A 58 10.14 -21.69 -19.16
C ASP A 58 11.55 -21.45 -19.74
N THR A 59 11.61 -20.69 -20.83
CA THR A 59 12.85 -20.30 -21.52
C THR A 59 12.93 -18.76 -21.60
N PRO A 60 14.09 -18.18 -21.98
CA PRO A 60 14.16 -16.74 -22.21
C PRO A 60 13.16 -16.23 -23.26
N GLN A 61 12.75 -17.08 -24.21
CA GLN A 61 11.79 -16.74 -25.27
C GLN A 61 10.33 -17.09 -24.93
N ASN A 62 10.10 -17.90 -23.90
CA ASN A 62 8.77 -18.27 -23.41
C ASN A 62 8.78 -18.40 -21.89
N ASN A 63 8.53 -17.28 -21.22
CA ASN A 63 8.43 -17.14 -19.78
C ASN A 63 7.26 -16.20 -19.41
N VAL A 64 7.10 -15.97 -18.11
CA VAL A 64 6.06 -15.09 -17.55
C VAL A 64 5.97 -13.73 -18.24
N TYR A 65 7.09 -13.08 -18.57
CA TYR A 65 7.12 -11.74 -19.14
C TYR A 65 6.76 -11.73 -20.63
N THR A 66 7.31 -12.66 -21.41
CA THR A 66 6.95 -12.80 -22.84
C THR A 66 5.46 -13.15 -23.02
N ARG A 67 4.90 -13.97 -22.13
CA ARG A 67 3.46 -14.28 -22.11
C ARG A 67 2.63 -13.06 -21.73
N ALA A 68 3.07 -12.26 -20.75
CA ALA A 68 2.41 -11.02 -20.37
C ALA A 68 2.34 -10.02 -21.53
N GLY A 69 3.46 -9.77 -22.22
CA GLY A 69 3.50 -8.91 -23.41
C GLY A 69 2.61 -9.43 -24.54
N GLY A 70 2.69 -10.73 -24.83
CA GLY A 70 1.83 -11.38 -25.82
C GLY A 70 0.34 -11.30 -25.48
N ALA A 71 -0.03 -11.39 -24.20
CA ALA A 71 -1.41 -11.28 -23.75
C ALA A 71 -1.98 -9.88 -24.00
N ILE A 72 -1.25 -8.81 -23.63
CA ILE A 72 -1.68 -7.42 -23.87
C ILE A 72 -1.91 -7.17 -25.36
N GLU A 73 -0.94 -7.52 -26.20
CA GLU A 73 -1.05 -7.32 -27.65
C GLU A 73 -2.19 -8.13 -28.27
N ASN A 74 -2.42 -9.35 -27.78
CA ASN A 74 -3.57 -10.16 -28.19
C ASN A 74 -4.90 -9.53 -27.75
N TRP A 75 -4.99 -9.01 -26.53
CA TRP A 75 -6.22 -8.38 -26.02
C TRP A 75 -6.57 -7.10 -26.78
N ILE A 76 -5.57 -6.28 -27.12
CA ILE A 76 -5.76 -5.08 -27.95
C ILE A 76 -6.24 -5.47 -29.35
N ARG A 77 -5.56 -6.41 -30.00
CA ARG A 77 -5.91 -6.88 -31.36
C ARG A 77 -7.32 -7.45 -31.45
N ASN A 78 -7.77 -8.13 -30.40
CA ASN A 78 -9.10 -8.74 -30.33
C ASN A 78 -10.15 -7.84 -29.65
N HIS A 79 -9.86 -6.55 -29.46
CA HIS A 79 -10.76 -5.56 -28.85
C HIS A 79 -11.30 -5.95 -27.46
N VAL A 80 -10.58 -6.83 -26.75
CA VAL A 80 -10.83 -7.14 -25.33
C VAL A 80 -10.40 -5.98 -24.46
N VAL A 81 -9.29 -5.33 -24.84
CA VAL A 81 -8.84 -4.05 -24.31
C VAL A 81 -8.89 -3.04 -25.45
N VAL A 82 -9.45 -1.86 -25.19
CA VAL A 82 -9.65 -0.80 -26.18
C VAL A 82 -9.04 0.51 -25.68
N GLU A 83 -8.48 1.29 -26.60
CA GLU A 83 -7.95 2.62 -26.32
C GLU A 83 -9.09 3.64 -26.32
N ASP A 84 -9.11 4.53 -25.33
CA ASP A 84 -10.05 5.64 -25.27
C ASP A 84 -9.83 6.64 -26.44
N PRO A 85 -10.91 7.25 -26.96
CA PRO A 85 -10.84 8.06 -28.19
C PRO A 85 -10.09 9.39 -28.01
N ALA A 86 -9.99 9.89 -26.77
CA ALA A 86 -9.39 11.17 -26.44
C ALA A 86 -8.55 11.08 -25.16
N PRO A 87 -7.47 11.88 -25.02
CA PRO A 87 -6.75 11.99 -23.77
C PRO A 87 -7.66 12.53 -22.67
N ALA A 88 -7.71 11.85 -21.52
CA ALA A 88 -8.51 12.23 -20.38
C ALA A 88 -7.74 12.07 -19.05
N PHE A 89 -8.23 12.74 -18.01
CA PHE A 89 -8.04 12.26 -16.65
C PHE A 89 -9.22 11.37 -16.27
N TYR A 90 -9.03 10.51 -15.28
CA TYR A 90 -10.07 9.59 -14.86
C TYR A 90 -10.38 9.76 -13.39
N ALA A 91 -11.57 10.26 -13.03
CA ALA A 91 -11.98 10.23 -11.63
C ALA A 91 -12.10 8.77 -11.20
N TYR A 92 -11.45 8.41 -10.10
CA TYR A 92 -11.50 7.07 -9.53
C TYR A 92 -11.98 7.17 -8.07
N ILE A 93 -13.19 6.67 -7.84
CA ILE A 93 -13.88 6.75 -6.56
C ILE A 93 -14.05 5.34 -5.99
N GLN A 94 -13.78 5.21 -4.70
CA GLN A 94 -13.89 3.94 -3.99
C GLN A 94 -14.76 4.11 -2.75
N GLU A 95 -15.84 3.34 -2.67
CA GLU A 95 -16.66 3.23 -1.46
C GLU A 95 -16.38 1.92 -0.75
N TYR A 96 -16.14 2.00 0.55
CA TYR A 96 -15.77 0.83 1.34
C TYR A 96 -16.20 0.97 2.79
N THR A 97 -16.28 -0.18 3.47
CA THR A 97 -16.33 -0.26 4.92
C THR A 97 -14.91 -0.45 5.43
N VAL A 98 -14.51 0.33 6.43
CA VAL A 98 -13.18 0.20 7.07
C VAL A 98 -13.10 -1.19 7.71
N PRO A 99 -12.07 -2.01 7.39
CA PRO A 99 -11.95 -3.35 7.95
C PRO A 99 -11.96 -3.34 9.48
N GLY A 100 -12.74 -4.26 10.06
CA GLY A 100 -12.92 -4.37 11.50
C GLY A 100 -13.89 -3.35 12.12
N THR A 101 -14.55 -2.50 11.32
CA THR A 101 -15.54 -1.53 11.81
C THR A 101 -16.80 -1.52 10.92
N GLU A 102 -17.82 -0.75 11.33
CA GLU A 102 -19.02 -0.48 10.51
C GLU A 102 -18.92 0.86 9.77
N GLU A 103 -17.79 1.56 9.89
CA GLU A 103 -17.58 2.88 9.31
C GLU A 103 -17.46 2.80 7.79
N ARG A 104 -18.35 3.50 7.08
CA ARG A 104 -18.30 3.64 5.63
C ARG A 104 -17.52 4.89 5.23
N ARG A 105 -16.66 4.78 4.23
CA ARG A 105 -15.88 5.88 3.67
C ARG A 105 -15.93 5.89 2.15
N THR A 106 -15.74 7.08 1.58
CA THR A 106 -15.62 7.30 0.15
C THR A 106 -14.30 7.99 -0.15
N ARG A 107 -13.40 7.30 -0.85
CA ARG A 107 -12.13 7.86 -1.32
C ARG A 107 -12.29 8.38 -2.74
N ARG A 108 -11.94 9.64 -2.95
CA ARG A 108 -11.88 10.27 -4.27
C ARG A 108 -10.43 10.51 -4.66
N GLY A 109 -10.09 10.18 -5.89
CA GLY A 109 -8.83 10.52 -6.52
C GLY A 109 -9.00 10.57 -8.03
N PHE A 110 -7.93 10.88 -8.73
CA PHE A 110 -7.93 10.81 -10.18
C PHE A 110 -6.71 10.08 -10.71
N ILE A 111 -6.87 9.40 -11.84
CA ILE A 111 -5.81 8.71 -12.57
C ILE A 111 -5.33 9.63 -13.69
N GLY A 112 -4.02 9.80 -13.78
CA GLY A 112 -3.34 10.55 -14.83
C GLY A 112 -1.92 10.05 -15.06
N ALA A 113 -1.29 10.52 -16.13
CA ALA A 113 0.14 10.29 -16.35
C ALA A 113 0.93 11.39 -15.61
N GLY A 114 1.60 11.04 -14.52
CA GLY A 114 2.46 11.96 -13.78
C GLY A 114 3.88 11.94 -14.31
N LYS A 115 4.52 13.11 -14.42
CA LYS A 115 5.94 13.19 -14.79
C LYS A 115 6.82 12.47 -13.78
N LEU A 116 7.74 11.66 -14.27
CA LEU A 116 8.77 11.03 -13.45
C LEU A 116 9.86 12.04 -13.12
N GLU A 117 10.17 12.17 -11.83
CA GLU A 117 11.15 13.11 -11.29
C GLU A 117 12.17 12.34 -10.45
N ASP A 118 13.45 12.65 -10.62
CA ASP A 118 14.46 12.12 -9.71
C ASP A 118 14.23 12.71 -8.31
N TYR A 119 14.47 11.91 -7.26
CA TYR A 119 14.22 12.37 -5.88
C TYR A 119 15.00 13.64 -5.51
N SER A 120 16.13 13.92 -6.18
CA SER A 120 16.90 15.15 -6.03
C SER A 120 16.13 16.41 -6.43
N ALA A 121 15.13 16.31 -7.31
CA ALA A 121 14.27 17.42 -7.72
C ALA A 121 13.29 17.86 -6.63
N ARG A 122 13.12 17.08 -5.54
CA ARG A 122 12.24 17.38 -4.40
C ARG A 122 10.77 17.64 -4.83
N VAL A 123 10.32 16.97 -5.89
CA VAL A 123 8.92 16.99 -6.35
C VAL A 123 8.16 15.77 -5.87
N VAL A 124 8.79 14.59 -5.92
CA VAL A 124 8.23 13.32 -5.44
C VAL A 124 9.04 12.83 -4.26
N PHE A 125 8.35 12.37 -3.22
CA PHE A 125 8.95 11.92 -1.96
C PHE A 125 8.53 10.48 -1.65
N ARG A 126 9.43 9.75 -0.99
CA ARG A 126 9.23 8.39 -0.52
C ARG A 126 9.33 8.35 1.00
N HIS A 127 8.62 7.41 1.61
CA HIS A 127 8.74 7.10 3.04
C HIS A 127 9.17 5.64 3.30
N GLU A 128 9.38 4.83 2.26
CA GLU A 128 9.83 3.44 2.39
C GLU A 128 11.07 3.16 1.52
N HIS A 129 11.88 2.20 1.95
CA HIS A 129 12.95 1.62 1.15
C HIS A 129 12.41 0.58 0.16
N THR A 130 13.08 0.46 -0.97
CA THR A 130 12.77 -0.54 -2.01
C THR A 130 13.76 -1.70 -1.99
N LEU A 131 13.27 -2.89 -2.29
CA LEU A 131 14.04 -4.11 -2.43
C LEU A 131 14.44 -4.34 -3.89
N THR A 132 15.60 -4.96 -4.11
CA THR A 132 16.14 -5.21 -5.46
C THR A 132 15.30 -6.22 -6.26
N GLY A 133 14.84 -7.30 -5.63
CA GLY A 133 14.06 -8.36 -6.28
C GLY A 133 12.77 -7.86 -6.95
N PRO A 134 11.82 -7.25 -6.22
CA PRO A 134 10.60 -6.70 -6.80
C PRO A 134 10.86 -5.67 -7.90
N LYS A 135 11.91 -4.85 -7.79
CA LYS A 135 12.27 -3.88 -8.84
C LYS A 135 12.71 -4.56 -10.12
N ALA A 136 13.57 -5.58 -10.03
CA ALA A 136 14.03 -6.32 -11.21
C ALA A 136 12.86 -7.03 -11.92
N ASP A 137 12.00 -7.70 -11.16
CA ASP A 137 10.82 -8.37 -11.69
C ASP A 137 9.85 -7.39 -12.40
N ARG A 138 9.54 -6.25 -11.78
CA ARG A 138 8.68 -5.23 -12.40
C ARG A 138 9.31 -4.56 -13.62
N LEU A 139 10.64 -4.38 -13.62
CA LEU A 139 11.36 -3.82 -14.77
C LEU A 139 11.33 -4.77 -15.97
N GLU A 140 11.57 -6.07 -15.75
CA GLU A 140 11.43 -7.09 -16.79
C GLU A 140 10.00 -7.14 -17.35
N LEU A 141 8.99 -7.06 -16.48
CA LEU A 141 7.60 -6.98 -16.92
C LEU A 141 7.38 -5.76 -17.82
N LEU A 142 7.79 -4.56 -17.38
CA LEU A 142 7.59 -3.31 -18.12
C LEU A 142 8.30 -3.31 -19.48
N ARG A 143 9.50 -3.92 -19.59
CA ARG A 143 10.21 -4.09 -20.87
C ARG A 143 9.42 -4.90 -21.89
N HIS A 144 8.71 -5.93 -21.44
CA HIS A 144 7.95 -6.81 -22.33
C HIS A 144 6.55 -6.29 -22.61
N THR A 145 5.89 -5.67 -21.62
CA THR A 145 4.52 -5.17 -21.77
C THR A 145 4.48 -3.77 -22.37
N LYS A 146 5.54 -2.98 -22.19
CA LYS A 146 5.60 -1.54 -22.51
C LYS A 146 4.39 -0.77 -21.99
N THR A 147 3.81 -1.25 -20.89
CA THR A 147 2.51 -0.81 -20.38
C THR A 147 2.53 -0.82 -18.87
N HIS A 148 2.16 0.30 -18.27
CA HIS A 148 1.78 0.36 -16.86
C HIS A 148 0.36 -0.19 -16.70
N THR A 149 0.25 -1.33 -16.02
CA THR A 149 -1.02 -2.00 -15.69
C THR A 149 -1.39 -1.84 -14.21
N GLY A 150 -0.40 -1.67 -13.34
CA GLY A 150 -0.56 -1.32 -11.93
C GLY A 150 -0.44 0.18 -11.68
N GLN A 151 -1.15 0.68 -10.66
CA GLN A 151 -1.22 2.11 -10.35
C GLN A 151 -0.21 2.52 -9.26
N LEU A 152 0.44 3.67 -9.43
CA LEU A 152 1.14 4.35 -8.33
C LEU A 152 0.14 5.11 -7.48
N PHE A 153 0.12 4.87 -6.17
CA PHE A 153 -0.73 5.63 -5.25
C PHE A 153 0.04 6.85 -4.74
N MET A 154 -0.36 8.04 -5.17
CA MET A 154 0.26 9.31 -4.81
C MET A 154 -0.66 10.15 -3.93
N LEU A 155 -0.07 10.83 -2.95
CA LEU A 155 -0.72 11.80 -2.09
C LEU A 155 -0.27 13.21 -2.46
N TYR A 156 -1.20 14.16 -2.37
CA TYR A 156 -0.93 15.60 -2.41
C TYR A 156 -1.77 16.31 -1.35
N ALA A 157 -1.36 17.50 -0.93
CA ALA A 157 -2.12 18.31 0.02
C ALA A 157 -2.77 19.50 -0.69
N ASP A 158 -4.10 19.48 -0.79
CA ASP A 158 -4.91 20.59 -1.32
C ASP A 158 -6.03 20.93 -0.32
N PRO A 159 -5.75 21.79 0.69
CA PRO A 159 -6.75 22.21 1.66
C PRO A 159 -7.97 22.89 1.04
N GLN A 160 -7.82 23.49 -0.15
CA GLN A 160 -8.88 24.15 -0.89
C GLN A 160 -9.77 23.17 -1.65
N ARG A 161 -9.42 21.88 -1.71
CA ARG A 161 -10.18 20.81 -2.38
C ARG A 161 -10.52 21.13 -3.84
N ARG A 162 -9.64 21.83 -4.55
CA ARG A 162 -9.86 22.31 -5.93
C ARG A 162 -10.10 21.13 -6.87
N ILE A 163 -9.32 20.06 -6.72
CA ILE A 163 -9.45 18.87 -7.57
C ILE A 163 -10.69 18.08 -7.17
N GLU A 164 -10.95 17.90 -5.87
CA GLU A 164 -12.13 17.17 -5.41
C GLU A 164 -13.44 17.77 -5.93
N THR A 165 -13.57 19.11 -5.96
CA THR A 165 -14.72 19.78 -6.58
C THR A 165 -14.91 19.33 -8.04
N ILE A 166 -13.85 19.26 -8.83
CA ILE A 166 -13.93 18.81 -10.24
C ILE A 166 -14.38 17.34 -10.33
N LEU A 167 -13.92 16.49 -9.40
CA LEU A 167 -14.32 15.07 -9.37
C LEU A 167 -15.79 14.90 -8.95
N GLU A 168 -16.27 15.68 -7.99
CA GLU A 168 -17.67 15.72 -7.54
C GLU A 168 -18.59 16.20 -8.68
N GLU A 169 -18.20 17.27 -9.39
CA GLU A 169 -18.94 17.73 -10.57
C GLU A 169 -18.99 16.69 -11.71
N ALA A 170 -17.97 15.84 -11.84
CA ALA A 170 -17.97 14.74 -12.81
C ALA A 170 -18.91 13.60 -12.39
N GLU A 171 -18.94 13.29 -11.09
CA GLU A 171 -19.86 12.32 -10.47
C GLU A 171 -21.33 12.76 -10.63
N GLU A 172 -21.63 14.05 -10.45
CA GLU A 172 -22.98 14.60 -10.60
C GLU A 172 -23.45 14.68 -12.06
N ALA A 173 -22.51 14.91 -13.00
CA ALA A 173 -22.86 15.16 -14.40
C ALA A 173 -23.23 13.89 -15.18
N ALA A 174 -22.75 12.71 -14.78
CA ALA A 174 -22.94 11.48 -15.55
C ALA A 174 -22.85 10.22 -14.69
N ALA A 175 -23.41 9.11 -15.19
CA ALA A 175 -23.14 7.78 -14.65
C ALA A 175 -21.67 7.37 -14.87
N PRO A 176 -21.09 6.52 -14.00
CA PRO A 176 -19.71 6.07 -14.18
C PRO A 176 -19.53 5.28 -15.47
N ALA A 177 -18.41 5.49 -16.14
CA ALA A 177 -18.00 4.72 -17.31
C ALA A 177 -17.60 3.27 -16.94
N THR A 178 -17.24 3.04 -15.68
CA THR A 178 -16.94 1.73 -15.12
C THR A 178 -17.43 1.67 -13.69
N GLU A 179 -18.17 0.62 -13.33
CA GLU A 179 -18.55 0.30 -11.95
C GLU A 179 -18.35 -1.19 -11.69
N MET A 180 -17.72 -1.54 -10.57
CA MET A 180 -17.62 -2.93 -10.11
C MET A 180 -17.48 -3.02 -8.60
N ARG A 181 -17.73 -4.22 -8.06
CA ARG A 181 -17.43 -4.57 -6.67
C ARG A 181 -16.34 -5.63 -6.63
N ASP A 182 -15.29 -5.38 -5.86
CA ASP A 182 -14.21 -6.35 -5.69
C ASP A 182 -14.55 -7.43 -4.65
N GLU A 183 -13.63 -8.37 -4.46
CA GLU A 183 -13.78 -9.46 -3.50
C GLU A 183 -13.70 -9.03 -2.03
N CYS A 184 -13.20 -7.82 -1.76
CA CYS A 184 -13.21 -7.19 -0.43
C CYS A 184 -14.51 -6.39 -0.18
N GLY A 185 -15.44 -6.39 -1.14
CA GLY A 185 -16.70 -5.66 -1.05
C GLY A 185 -16.59 -4.16 -1.37
N VAL A 186 -15.42 -3.67 -1.78
CA VAL A 186 -15.20 -2.28 -2.18
C VAL A 186 -15.88 -2.04 -3.51
N VAL A 187 -16.64 -0.94 -3.61
CA VAL A 187 -17.22 -0.49 -4.87
C VAL A 187 -16.25 0.48 -5.52
N HIS A 188 -15.85 0.17 -6.75
CA HIS A 188 -14.94 0.95 -7.58
C HIS A 188 -15.72 1.59 -8.70
N ARG A 189 -15.61 2.91 -8.85
CA ARG A 189 -16.25 3.66 -9.93
C ARG A 189 -15.27 4.57 -10.62
N LEU A 190 -15.37 4.66 -11.94
CA LEU A 190 -14.52 5.51 -12.75
C LEU A 190 -15.32 6.35 -13.74
N TRP A 191 -14.97 7.63 -13.85
CA TRP A 191 -15.51 8.58 -14.82
C TRP A 191 -14.38 9.12 -15.70
N VAL A 192 -14.69 9.38 -16.97
CA VAL A 192 -13.75 9.97 -17.94
C VAL A 192 -13.94 11.48 -17.93
N ILE A 193 -12.86 12.22 -17.67
CA ILE A 193 -12.82 13.69 -17.68
C ILE A 193 -11.99 14.12 -18.88
N ALA A 194 -12.66 14.42 -19.99
CA ALA A 194 -12.03 14.80 -21.26
C ALA A 194 -12.28 16.27 -21.63
N GLU A 195 -13.19 16.96 -20.93
CA GLU A 195 -13.51 18.37 -21.19
C GLU A 195 -12.26 19.26 -21.04
N PRO A 196 -11.85 20.03 -22.07
CA PRO A 196 -10.61 20.80 -22.06
C PRO A 196 -10.47 21.75 -20.87
N GLN A 197 -11.58 22.34 -20.41
CA GLN A 197 -11.59 23.25 -19.25
C GLN A 197 -11.26 22.52 -17.95
N ARG A 198 -11.88 21.35 -17.70
CA ARG A 198 -11.62 20.53 -16.50
C ARG A 198 -10.22 19.93 -16.53
N VAL A 199 -9.76 19.46 -17.70
CA VAL A 199 -8.38 18.99 -17.89
C VAL A 199 -7.38 20.08 -17.53
N ALA A 200 -7.54 21.29 -18.08
CA ALA A 200 -6.66 22.42 -17.78
C ALA A 200 -6.70 22.81 -16.29
N ALA A 201 -7.87 22.76 -15.66
CA ALA A 201 -8.03 23.06 -14.24
C ALA A 201 -7.29 22.05 -13.33
N ILE A 202 -7.40 20.74 -13.60
CA ILE A 202 -6.64 19.70 -12.88
C ILE A 202 -5.12 19.94 -13.05
N GLN A 203 -4.66 20.20 -14.28
CA GLN A 203 -3.25 20.46 -14.52
C GLN A 203 -2.75 21.72 -13.82
N ALA A 204 -3.56 22.78 -13.78
CA ALA A 204 -3.22 24.02 -13.09
C ALA A 204 -3.15 23.80 -11.57
N ALA A 205 -4.13 23.11 -10.99
CA ALA A 205 -4.14 22.83 -9.55
C ALA A 205 -2.92 22.01 -9.12
N MET A 206 -2.53 20.99 -9.90
CA MET A 206 -1.40 20.13 -9.57
C MET A 206 -0.02 20.81 -9.61
N LYS A 207 0.13 21.92 -10.35
CA LYS A 207 1.40 22.64 -10.46
C LYS A 207 1.88 23.25 -9.15
N ASP A 208 1.05 23.31 -8.12
CA ASP A 208 1.43 23.88 -6.82
C ASP A 208 1.89 22.81 -5.82
N HIS A 209 1.77 21.53 -6.18
CA HIS A 209 1.88 20.43 -5.22
C HIS A 209 3.16 19.61 -5.37
N GLN A 210 3.63 19.10 -4.23
CA GLN A 210 4.56 17.98 -4.14
C GLN A 210 3.77 16.68 -3.99
N LEU A 211 4.38 15.56 -4.38
CA LEU A 211 3.76 14.24 -4.28
C LEU A 211 4.48 13.37 -3.25
N VAL A 212 3.72 12.67 -2.42
CA VAL A 212 4.23 11.61 -1.56
C VAL A 212 3.72 10.27 -2.07
N ILE A 213 4.60 9.30 -2.27
CA ILE A 213 4.21 7.96 -2.68
C ILE A 213 3.55 7.26 -1.48
N ALA A 214 2.24 7.07 -1.49
CA ALA A 214 1.54 6.24 -0.49
C ALA A 214 1.83 4.75 -0.68
N ASP A 215 1.84 4.30 -1.93
CA ASP A 215 2.04 2.89 -2.28
C ASP A 215 2.63 2.78 -3.69
N GLY A 216 3.57 1.84 -3.88
CA GLY A 216 4.22 1.60 -5.16
C GLY A 216 5.63 2.19 -5.30
N HIS A 217 6.40 2.32 -4.21
CA HIS A 217 7.80 2.76 -4.27
C HIS A 217 8.64 1.91 -5.24
N HIS A 218 8.46 0.58 -5.24
CA HIS A 218 9.10 -0.32 -6.22
C HIS A 218 8.72 0.03 -7.66
N ARG A 219 7.44 0.34 -7.92
CA ARG A 219 6.94 0.70 -9.26
C ARG A 219 7.48 2.06 -9.71
N TYR A 220 7.62 3.02 -8.79
CA TYR A 220 8.16 4.35 -9.11
C TYR A 220 9.63 4.27 -9.52
N GLU A 221 10.44 3.57 -8.73
CA GLU A 221 11.86 3.36 -9.07
C GLU A 221 12.03 2.50 -10.33
N THR A 222 11.13 1.52 -10.56
CA THR A 222 11.09 0.76 -11.82
C THR A 222 10.84 1.68 -13.02
N ALA A 223 9.86 2.58 -12.91
CA ALA A 223 9.55 3.54 -13.98
C ALA A 223 10.70 4.51 -14.23
N LEU A 224 11.40 4.98 -13.18
CA LEU A 224 12.62 5.78 -13.32
C LEU A 224 13.73 5.02 -14.06
N ASN A 225 13.96 3.75 -13.70
CA ASN A 225 14.97 2.91 -14.35
C ASN A 225 14.64 2.71 -15.83
N TYR A 226 13.38 2.39 -16.14
CA TYR A 226 12.91 2.22 -17.50
C TYR A 226 13.07 3.50 -18.34
N ARG A 227 12.64 4.64 -17.82
CA ARG A 227 12.85 5.96 -18.46
C ARG A 227 14.33 6.20 -18.79
N ASN A 228 15.22 5.89 -17.84
CA ASN A 228 16.66 6.09 -18.03
C ASN A 228 17.23 5.13 -19.09
N GLU A 229 16.75 3.89 -19.17
CA GLU A 229 17.09 2.93 -20.24
C GLU A 229 16.64 3.46 -21.61
N CYS A 230 15.40 3.93 -21.72
CA CYS A 230 14.88 4.50 -22.97
C CYS A 230 15.67 5.73 -23.42
N ARG A 231 15.99 6.66 -22.50
CA ARG A 231 16.84 7.83 -22.79
C ARG A 231 18.22 7.43 -23.29
N ALA A 232 18.86 6.45 -22.64
CA ALA A 232 20.18 5.96 -23.03
C ALA A 232 20.13 5.31 -24.42
N HIS A 233 19.10 4.51 -24.71
CA HIS A 233 18.93 3.88 -26.02
C HIS A 233 18.66 4.90 -27.14
N ALA A 234 17.85 5.92 -26.87
CA ALA A 234 17.53 6.97 -27.83
C ALA A 234 18.70 7.95 -28.07
N GLY A 235 19.68 8.02 -27.16
CA GLY A 235 20.79 8.97 -27.20
C GLY A 235 20.36 10.44 -27.00
N LYS A 236 19.10 10.69 -26.64
CA LYS A 236 18.53 12.02 -26.37
C LYS A 236 17.38 11.93 -25.36
N THR A 237 17.12 13.03 -24.69
CA THR A 237 15.92 13.19 -23.84
C THR A 237 14.83 13.87 -24.65
N ASP A 238 13.69 13.20 -24.85
CA ASP A 238 12.46 13.79 -25.35
C ASP A 238 11.48 13.95 -24.17
N PRO A 239 11.27 15.17 -23.64
CA PRO A 239 10.37 15.41 -22.51
C PRO A 239 8.90 15.05 -22.76
N GLN A 240 8.51 14.83 -24.03
CA GLN A 240 7.15 14.45 -24.40
C GLN A 240 6.98 12.94 -24.57
N ALA A 241 8.07 12.16 -24.53
CA ALA A 241 7.98 10.72 -24.69
C ALA A 241 7.13 10.08 -23.56
N PRO A 242 6.29 9.08 -23.86
CA PRO A 242 5.42 8.49 -22.85
C PRO A 242 6.18 7.86 -21.67
N TYR A 243 7.38 7.32 -21.89
CA TYR A 243 8.26 6.79 -20.82
C TYR A 243 8.80 7.86 -19.86
N GLU A 244 8.61 9.16 -20.12
CA GLU A 244 8.90 10.25 -19.17
C GLU A 244 7.85 10.36 -18.05
N ARG A 245 6.80 9.55 -18.13
CA ARG A 245 5.62 9.61 -17.26
C ARG A 245 5.29 8.21 -16.74
N ALA A 246 4.59 8.17 -15.62
CA ALA A 246 4.02 6.94 -15.09
C ALA A 246 2.55 7.16 -14.73
N MET A 247 1.76 6.09 -14.83
CA MET A 247 0.36 6.11 -14.43
C MET A 247 0.23 6.20 -12.91
N MET A 248 -0.44 7.24 -12.44
CA MET A 248 -0.60 7.54 -11.02
C MET A 248 -2.06 7.76 -10.69
N THR A 249 -2.52 7.23 -9.56
CA THR A 249 -3.74 7.69 -8.89
C THR A 249 -3.33 8.69 -7.82
N LEU A 250 -3.85 9.90 -7.93
CA LEU A 250 -3.57 11.00 -7.02
C LEU A 250 -4.77 11.21 -6.09
N VAL A 251 -4.51 11.26 -4.78
CA VAL A 251 -5.53 11.46 -3.75
C VAL A 251 -5.10 12.58 -2.82
N ASN A 252 -6.03 13.48 -2.51
CA ASN A 252 -5.79 14.56 -1.57
C ASN A 252 -5.75 14.05 -0.13
N THR A 253 -4.74 14.45 0.65
CA THR A 253 -4.62 14.14 2.07
C THR A 253 -5.70 14.81 2.93
N HIS A 254 -6.32 15.88 2.43
CA HIS A 254 -7.45 16.55 3.06
C HIS A 254 -8.82 15.93 2.70
N SER A 255 -8.82 14.79 2.02
CA SER A 255 -10.04 14.00 1.76
C SER A 255 -10.36 13.07 2.93
N GLU A 256 -11.64 12.98 3.31
CA GLU A 256 -12.13 12.10 4.39
C GLU A 256 -12.00 10.61 4.08
N GLY A 257 -11.77 10.24 2.82
CA GLY A 257 -11.74 8.85 2.37
C GLY A 257 -10.40 8.13 2.51
N LEU A 258 -9.36 8.77 3.05
CA LEU A 258 -8.05 8.15 3.20
C LEU A 258 -7.97 7.34 4.50
N THR A 259 -7.65 6.05 4.38
CA THR A 259 -7.51 5.15 5.54
C THR A 259 -6.16 4.46 5.49
N ILE A 260 -5.44 4.49 6.60
CA ILE A 260 -4.24 3.69 6.84
C ILE A 260 -4.60 2.66 7.90
N LEU A 261 -4.43 1.38 7.58
CA LEU A 261 -4.63 0.30 8.53
C LEU A 261 -3.31 -0.02 9.26
N PRO A 262 -3.38 -0.49 10.51
CA PRO A 262 -2.20 -0.99 11.19
C PRO A 262 -1.71 -2.29 10.53
N ALA A 263 -0.40 -2.50 10.57
CA ALA A 263 0.20 -3.80 10.31
C ALA A 263 0.65 -4.38 11.65
N HIS A 264 -0.08 -5.35 12.19
CA HIS A 264 0.31 -6.02 13.42
C HIS A 264 1.50 -6.92 13.20
N ARG A 265 2.36 -7.05 14.20
CA ARG A 265 3.58 -7.86 14.13
C ARG A 265 3.35 -9.17 14.88
N VAL A 266 3.64 -10.28 14.23
CA VAL A 266 3.52 -11.63 14.80
C VAL A 266 4.90 -12.26 14.78
N ALA A 267 5.48 -12.45 15.96
CA ALA A 267 6.85 -12.92 16.10
C ALA A 267 6.91 -14.40 16.45
N ALA A 268 7.73 -15.13 15.69
CA ALA A 268 7.94 -16.56 15.79
C ALA A 268 9.43 -16.91 15.71
N HIS A 269 9.77 -18.17 15.99
CA HIS A 269 11.14 -18.69 15.99
C HIS A 269 12.10 -17.93 16.93
N LEU A 270 11.57 -17.40 18.04
CA LEU A 270 12.35 -16.70 19.06
C LEU A 270 13.09 -17.69 19.96
N HIS A 271 14.40 -17.54 20.12
CA HIS A 271 15.21 -18.36 21.02
C HIS A 271 15.04 -17.90 22.47
N ASP A 272 14.91 -18.83 23.43
CA ASP A 272 14.76 -18.56 24.87
C ASP A 272 13.70 -17.49 25.21
N PHE A 273 12.58 -17.47 24.48
CA PHE A 273 11.54 -16.46 24.68
C PHE A 273 10.98 -16.48 26.11
N SER A 274 11.07 -15.33 26.79
CA SER A 274 10.51 -15.13 28.13
C SER A 274 9.79 -13.80 28.21
N TRP A 275 8.46 -13.83 28.27
CA TRP A 275 7.66 -12.62 28.42
C TRP A 275 8.00 -11.86 29.71
N SER A 276 8.35 -12.56 30.79
CA SER A 276 8.80 -11.92 32.04
C SER A 276 10.11 -11.14 31.86
N GLY A 277 11.06 -11.67 31.07
CA GLY A 277 12.30 -10.99 30.71
C GLY A 277 12.05 -9.75 29.87
N VAL A 278 11.19 -9.87 28.85
CA VAL A 278 10.76 -8.74 28.01
C VAL A 278 10.11 -7.65 28.85
N ARG A 279 9.16 -7.99 29.73
CA ARG A 279 8.51 -7.00 30.61
C ARG A 279 9.49 -6.28 31.52
N ARG A 280 10.47 -6.99 32.09
CA ARG A 280 11.50 -6.36 32.94
C ARG A 280 12.33 -5.34 32.16
N HIS A 281 12.68 -5.66 30.91
CA HIS A 281 13.37 -4.70 30.04
C HIS A 281 12.52 -3.45 29.75
N LEU A 282 11.20 -3.62 29.58
CA LEU A 282 10.28 -2.54 29.21
C LEU A 282 9.77 -1.71 30.40
N GLU A 283 9.86 -2.21 31.62
CA GLU A 283 9.33 -1.58 32.84
C GLU A 283 9.76 -0.11 33.06
N PRO A 284 11.03 0.29 32.80
CA PRO A 284 11.46 1.68 32.93
C PRO A 284 10.73 2.63 31.97
N TRP A 285 10.26 2.12 30.84
CA TRP A 285 9.76 2.92 29.72
C TRP A 285 8.23 2.86 29.59
N PHE A 286 7.64 1.72 29.93
CA PHE A 286 6.21 1.44 29.74
C PHE A 286 5.51 1.09 31.05
N ALA A 287 4.30 1.63 31.21
CA ALA A 287 3.31 1.07 32.10
C ALA A 287 2.63 -0.10 31.39
N ALA A 288 2.64 -1.28 32.02
CA ALA A 288 2.01 -2.48 31.48
C ALA A 288 0.72 -2.79 32.25
N GLU A 289 -0.42 -2.61 31.60
CA GLU A 289 -1.71 -3.07 32.11
C GLU A 289 -1.99 -4.49 31.61
N ALA A 290 -2.30 -5.41 32.53
CA ALA A 290 -2.58 -6.81 32.20
C ALA A 290 -4.08 -7.10 32.31
N LEU A 291 -4.63 -7.76 31.30
CA LEU A 291 -6.00 -8.24 31.25
C LEU A 291 -5.99 -9.79 31.26
N PRO A 292 -5.98 -10.39 32.46
CA PRO A 292 -5.86 -11.83 32.61
C PRO A 292 -7.15 -12.56 32.20
N PHE A 293 -6.99 -13.79 31.73
CA PHE A 293 -8.09 -14.69 31.42
C PHE A 293 -7.66 -16.14 31.67
N SER A 294 -8.65 -17.01 31.91
CA SER A 294 -8.45 -18.40 32.33
C SER A 294 -9.40 -19.39 31.65
N SER A 295 -10.37 -18.90 30.88
CA SER A 295 -11.30 -19.69 30.08
C SER A 295 -11.55 -18.99 28.74
N GLU A 296 -12.07 -19.71 27.74
CA GLU A 296 -12.41 -19.08 26.45
C GLU A 296 -13.52 -18.03 26.59
N GLU A 297 -14.42 -18.20 27.56
CA GLU A 297 -15.51 -17.27 27.82
C GLU A 297 -14.99 -15.92 28.35
N ASN A 298 -14.14 -15.93 29.38
CA ASN A 298 -13.56 -14.68 29.90
C ASN A 298 -12.46 -14.10 29.00
N LYS A 299 -11.84 -14.93 28.14
CA LYS A 299 -10.91 -14.47 27.10
C LYS A 299 -11.59 -13.56 26.09
N ALA A 300 -12.80 -13.88 25.64
CA ALA A 300 -13.53 -13.05 24.69
C ALA A 300 -13.84 -11.66 25.27
N GLU A 301 -14.19 -11.59 26.56
CA GLU A 301 -14.39 -10.34 27.29
C GLU A 301 -13.09 -9.56 27.47
N ALA A 302 -12.04 -10.21 27.97
CA ALA A 302 -10.72 -9.61 28.14
C ALA A 302 -10.17 -9.07 26.82
N ARG A 303 -10.42 -9.77 25.70
CA ARG A 303 -10.04 -9.32 24.36
C ARG A 303 -10.79 -8.06 23.93
N ARG A 304 -12.10 -7.96 24.18
CA ARG A 304 -12.87 -6.74 23.88
C ARG A 304 -12.36 -5.56 24.70
N GLU A 305 -12.14 -5.76 25.99
CA GLU A 305 -11.61 -4.73 26.88
C GLU A 305 -10.19 -4.30 26.45
N PHE A 306 -9.33 -5.27 26.11
CA PHE A 306 -7.97 -5.03 25.61
C PHE A 306 -7.95 -4.15 24.36
N LEU A 307 -8.78 -4.46 23.36
CA LEU A 307 -8.88 -3.67 22.13
C LEU A 307 -9.43 -2.26 22.41
N GLY A 308 -10.45 -2.14 23.27
CA GLY A 308 -10.99 -0.83 23.68
C GLY A 308 -9.96 0.03 24.42
N LYS A 309 -9.15 -0.57 25.31
CA LYS A 309 -8.06 0.11 26.01
C LYS A 309 -6.94 0.53 25.06
N LEU A 310 -6.55 -0.33 24.11
CA LEU A 310 -5.54 0.02 23.10
C LEU A 310 -5.96 1.25 22.30
N VAL A 311 -7.21 1.28 21.82
CA VAL A 311 -7.75 2.42 21.07
C VAL A 311 -7.80 3.70 21.91
N SER A 312 -8.30 3.62 23.15
CA SER A 312 -8.37 4.79 24.04
C SER A 312 -7.01 5.32 24.48
N ALA A 313 -5.99 4.45 24.55
CA ALA A 313 -4.61 4.81 24.88
C ALA A 313 -3.77 5.24 23.67
N ARG A 314 -4.31 5.28 22.44
CA ARG A 314 -3.58 5.65 21.20
C ARG A 314 -2.77 6.93 21.33
N LYS A 315 -3.37 8.00 21.88
CA LYS A 315 -2.70 9.31 22.07
C LYS A 315 -1.53 9.26 23.06
N LYS A 316 -1.46 8.22 23.90
CA LYS A 316 -0.38 7.98 24.87
C LYS A 316 0.68 7.01 24.36
N ARG A 317 0.74 6.75 23.04
CA ARG A 317 1.74 5.87 22.41
C ARG A 317 1.67 4.44 22.98
N ALA A 318 0.53 3.79 22.76
CA ALA A 318 0.25 2.47 23.30
C ALA A 318 0.48 1.34 22.27
N ILE A 319 1.02 0.21 22.74
CA ILE A 319 1.22 -1.03 21.97
C ILE A 319 0.48 -2.16 22.69
N GLY A 320 -0.38 -2.86 21.95
CA GLY A 320 -1.04 -4.05 22.44
C GLY A 320 -0.13 -5.26 22.31
N VAL A 321 -0.12 -6.15 23.29
CA VAL A 321 0.75 -7.33 23.30
C VAL A 321 -0.01 -8.56 23.77
N TYR A 322 0.15 -9.66 23.03
CA TYR A 322 -0.31 -10.96 23.46
C TYR A 322 0.83 -11.98 23.34
N PRO A 323 1.49 -12.35 24.44
CA PRO A 323 2.50 -13.39 24.46
C PRO A 323 1.86 -14.77 24.54
N ALA A 324 2.54 -15.78 23.99
CA ALA A 324 2.21 -17.17 24.23
C ALA A 324 2.26 -17.45 25.74
N ALA A 325 1.26 -18.19 26.20
CA ALA A 325 1.03 -18.40 27.61
C ALA A 325 2.15 -19.21 28.28
N ASP A 326 2.56 -18.78 29.47
CA ASP A 326 2.91 -19.74 30.52
C ASP A 326 1.59 -20.43 30.94
N PRO A 327 1.51 -21.77 31.02
CA PRO A 327 0.27 -22.50 31.33
C PRO A 327 -0.55 -21.99 32.53
N GLN A 328 0.06 -21.19 33.41
CA GLN A 328 -0.60 -20.62 34.59
C GLN A 328 -0.93 -19.11 34.51
N LYS A 329 -0.52 -18.37 33.46
CA LYS A 329 -0.67 -16.90 33.38
C LYS A 329 -0.93 -16.41 31.96
N THR A 330 -2.16 -16.59 31.48
CA THR A 330 -2.67 -15.98 30.23
C THR A 330 -3.21 -14.58 30.47
N ALA A 331 -2.72 -13.60 29.70
CA ALA A 331 -3.25 -12.23 29.70
C ALA A 331 -2.97 -11.51 28.38
N PHE A 332 -3.84 -10.57 28.02
CA PHE A 332 -3.51 -9.50 27.07
C PHE A 332 -2.83 -8.35 27.82
N TYR A 333 -1.96 -7.60 27.15
CA TYR A 333 -1.25 -6.48 27.76
C TYR A 333 -1.36 -5.22 26.92
N VAL A 334 -1.66 -4.09 27.56
CA VAL A 334 -1.52 -2.76 26.95
C VAL A 334 -0.27 -2.12 27.53
N LEU A 335 0.74 -1.91 26.69
CA LEU A 335 1.95 -1.18 27.03
C LEU A 335 1.75 0.28 26.67
N THR A 336 1.72 1.17 27.66
CA THR A 336 1.61 2.62 27.44
C THR A 336 2.90 3.30 27.85
N LEU A 337 3.42 4.18 27.00
CA LEU A 337 4.62 4.94 27.32
C LEU A 337 4.40 5.76 28.61
N ARG A 338 5.35 5.72 29.55
CA ARG A 338 5.24 6.48 30.80
C ARG A 338 5.42 7.98 30.53
N ASP A 339 4.78 8.81 31.35
CA ASP A 339 4.94 10.26 31.28
C ASP A 339 6.40 10.65 31.60
N GLY A 340 6.96 11.57 30.81
CA GLY A 340 8.30 12.13 31.04
C GLY A 340 9.49 11.26 30.61
N VAL A 341 9.27 10.11 29.96
CA VAL A 341 10.38 9.28 29.48
C VAL A 341 11.17 10.00 28.38
N SER A 342 12.50 9.85 28.42
CA SER A 342 13.37 10.35 27.37
C SER A 342 13.38 9.38 26.18
N LEU A 343 12.61 9.69 25.13
CA LEU A 343 12.65 8.93 23.88
C LEU A 343 14.03 8.96 23.22
N ALA A 344 14.87 9.96 23.52
CA ALA A 344 16.25 10.00 23.04
C ALA A 344 17.13 8.94 23.73
N GLN A 345 16.82 8.54 24.96
CA GLN A 345 17.52 7.45 25.65
C GLN A 345 16.99 6.08 25.21
N LEU A 346 15.67 5.95 25.05
CA LEU A 346 15.05 4.71 24.58
C LEU A 346 15.41 4.40 23.11
N LEU A 347 15.45 5.43 22.27
CA LEU A 347 15.63 5.33 20.82
C LEU A 347 16.81 6.23 20.39
N PRO A 348 18.06 5.89 20.78
CA PRO A 348 19.22 6.76 20.58
C PRO A 348 19.62 6.90 19.12
N ASN A 349 19.36 5.88 18.29
CA ASN A 349 19.86 5.78 16.91
C ASN A 349 18.87 6.27 15.84
N VAL A 350 17.76 6.87 16.25
CA VAL A 350 16.74 7.39 15.32
C VAL A 350 16.54 8.89 15.49
N SER A 351 16.06 9.54 14.43
CA SER A 351 15.83 10.98 14.42
C SER A 351 14.73 11.42 15.40
N PRO A 352 14.66 12.70 15.80
CA PRO A 352 13.53 13.22 16.57
C PRO A 352 12.17 12.93 15.93
N LEU A 353 12.10 12.97 14.59
CA LEU A 353 10.87 12.72 13.86
C LEU A 353 10.45 11.25 13.91
N GLN A 354 11.41 10.33 13.71
CA GLN A 354 11.16 8.88 13.79
C GLN A 354 10.69 8.47 15.20
N ARG A 355 11.15 9.14 16.26
CA ARG A 355 10.68 8.90 17.64
C ARG A 355 9.19 9.16 17.82
N GLU A 356 8.55 9.95 16.95
CA GLU A 356 7.11 10.22 16.98
C GLU A 356 6.26 9.01 16.54
N LEU A 357 6.86 7.95 15.98
CA LEU A 357 6.15 6.81 15.38
C LEU A 357 6.07 5.59 16.30
N ASP A 358 4.87 5.04 16.52
CA ASP A 358 4.65 3.79 17.29
C ASP A 358 5.40 2.60 16.69
N VAL A 359 5.50 2.56 15.36
CA VAL A 359 6.23 1.49 14.65
C VAL A 359 7.74 1.53 14.93
N VAL A 360 8.33 2.73 15.05
CA VAL A 360 9.74 2.89 15.42
C VAL A 360 9.95 2.48 16.87
N LEU A 361 9.03 2.90 17.75
CA LEU A 361 9.05 2.49 19.15
C LEU A 361 9.02 0.96 19.32
N LEU A 362 8.20 0.26 18.52
CA LEU A 362 8.18 -1.20 18.50
C LEU A 362 9.51 -1.77 17.99
N HIS A 363 9.97 -1.36 16.81
CA HIS A 363 11.13 -1.97 16.16
C HIS A 363 12.43 -1.73 16.94
N GLU A 364 12.70 -0.48 17.28
CA GLU A 364 13.97 -0.05 17.89
C GLU A 364 13.95 -0.15 19.42
N GLY A 365 12.76 -0.09 20.05
CA GLY A 365 12.61 -0.13 21.51
C GLY A 365 12.23 -1.51 22.07
N ILE A 366 11.69 -2.42 21.26
CA ILE A 366 11.19 -3.72 21.74
C ILE A 366 11.76 -4.88 20.92
N LEU A 367 11.58 -4.90 19.59
CA LEU A 367 11.91 -6.07 18.77
C LEU A 367 13.40 -6.39 18.82
N GLU A 368 14.27 -5.40 18.60
CA GLU A 368 15.71 -5.62 18.65
C GLU A 368 16.22 -5.77 20.10
N PRO A 369 15.98 -4.81 21.03
CA PRO A 369 16.61 -4.87 22.35
C PRO A 369 16.07 -5.95 23.28
N ALA A 370 14.77 -6.29 23.17
CA ALA A 370 14.12 -7.24 24.07
C ALA A 370 13.93 -8.64 23.47
N LEU A 371 13.84 -8.75 22.14
CA LEU A 371 13.61 -10.04 21.46
C LEU A 371 14.77 -10.46 20.53
N GLY A 372 15.79 -9.62 20.32
CA GLY A 372 16.90 -9.92 19.43
C GLY A 372 16.53 -9.95 17.94
N ILE A 373 15.36 -9.43 17.56
CA ILE A 373 14.90 -9.40 16.16
C ILE A 373 15.55 -8.19 15.47
N THR A 374 16.73 -8.43 14.89
CA THR A 374 17.51 -7.40 14.20
C THR A 374 16.82 -6.86 12.94
N PRO A 375 17.19 -5.66 12.45
CA PRO A 375 16.70 -5.13 11.17
C PRO A 375 16.90 -6.08 9.97
N ARG A 376 17.98 -6.87 9.98
CA ARG A 376 18.23 -7.90 8.96
C ARG A 376 17.22 -9.05 9.03
N ALA A 377 16.86 -9.51 10.24
CA ALA A 377 15.85 -10.54 10.43
C ALA A 377 14.45 -10.06 10.02
N VAL A 378 14.14 -8.78 10.25
CA VAL A 378 12.92 -8.14 9.76
C VAL A 378 12.87 -8.13 8.23
N THR A 379 13.96 -7.71 7.58
CA THR A 379 14.05 -7.63 6.10
C THR A 379 13.92 -9.01 5.46
N ALA A 380 14.46 -10.05 6.11
CA ALA A 380 14.37 -11.44 5.67
C ALA A 380 13.06 -12.13 6.05
N GLU A 381 12.17 -11.44 6.80
CA GLU A 381 10.93 -11.99 7.36
C GLU A 381 11.15 -13.33 8.12
N ALA A 382 12.32 -13.48 8.75
CA ALA A 382 12.75 -14.75 9.35
C ALA A 382 12.05 -15.06 10.68
N ASN A 383 11.75 -14.02 11.45
CA ASN A 383 11.14 -14.11 12.78
C ASN A 383 9.82 -13.35 12.88
N LEU A 384 9.42 -12.64 11.83
CA LEU A 384 8.34 -11.67 11.88
C LEU A 384 7.43 -11.84 10.68
N SER A 385 6.13 -11.98 10.96
CA SER A 385 5.07 -11.91 9.97
C SER A 385 4.12 -10.76 10.31
N TYR A 386 3.29 -10.37 9.34
CA TYR A 386 2.44 -9.20 9.45
C TYR A 386 0.98 -9.56 9.23
N GLU A 387 0.12 -9.09 10.13
CA GLU A 387 -1.32 -9.32 10.05
C GLU A 387 -2.05 -7.98 10.02
N ARG A 388 -3.04 -7.85 9.12
CA ARG A 388 -3.88 -6.65 9.05
C ARG A 388 -4.88 -6.62 10.20
N GLU A 389 -5.54 -7.75 10.44
CA GLU A 389 -6.61 -7.86 11.42
C GLU A 389 -6.04 -8.21 12.79
N ALA A 390 -6.47 -7.47 13.82
CA ALA A 390 -6.12 -7.75 15.21
C ALA A 390 -6.46 -9.20 15.60
N SER A 391 -7.57 -9.72 15.08
CA SER A 391 -7.98 -11.12 15.28
C SER A 391 -6.94 -12.11 14.77
N ALA A 392 -6.48 -11.96 13.53
CA ALA A 392 -5.51 -12.86 12.92
C ALA A 392 -4.17 -12.86 13.67
N ALA A 393 -3.74 -11.70 14.17
CA ALA A 393 -2.54 -11.56 14.98
C ALA A 393 -2.64 -12.31 16.31
N LEU A 394 -3.77 -12.18 17.01
CA LEU A 394 -4.01 -12.87 18.29
C LEU A 394 -4.18 -14.39 18.08
N ASP A 395 -4.94 -14.79 17.06
CA ASP A 395 -5.17 -16.19 16.69
C ASP A 395 -3.87 -16.90 16.29
N ALA A 396 -2.85 -16.18 15.80
CA ALA A 396 -1.54 -16.74 15.51
C ALA A 396 -0.84 -17.28 16.77
N VAL A 397 -0.99 -16.58 17.90
CA VAL A 397 -0.46 -17.00 19.19
C VAL A 397 -1.27 -18.18 19.73
N ASP A 398 -2.61 -18.09 19.66
CA ASP A 398 -3.50 -19.16 20.12
C ASP A 398 -3.25 -20.50 19.43
N ARG A 399 -2.94 -20.45 18.14
CA ARG A 399 -2.68 -21.65 17.33
C ARG A 399 -1.23 -22.13 17.42
N GLY A 400 -0.40 -21.54 18.29
CA GLY A 400 1.01 -21.88 18.44
C GLY A 400 1.88 -21.55 17.23
N ARG A 401 1.39 -20.72 16.29
CA ARG A 401 2.20 -20.27 15.14
C ARG A 401 3.20 -19.18 15.54
N ALA A 402 2.99 -18.54 16.68
CA ALA A 402 3.78 -17.42 17.15
C ALA A 402 3.97 -17.45 18.66
N GLN A 403 5.07 -16.88 19.14
CA GLN A 403 5.36 -16.76 20.57
C GLN A 403 4.86 -15.44 21.15
N ILE A 404 4.61 -14.43 20.32
CA ILE A 404 4.09 -13.14 20.74
C ILE A 404 3.51 -12.39 19.54
N SER A 405 2.43 -11.65 19.76
CA SER A 405 1.89 -10.69 18.80
C SER A 405 1.87 -9.27 19.38
N PHE A 406 2.08 -8.29 18.51
CA PHE A 406 2.07 -6.87 18.80
C PHE A 406 1.02 -6.18 17.93
N LEU A 407 0.04 -5.57 18.59
CA LEU A 407 -0.99 -4.76 17.95
C LEU A 407 -0.57 -3.30 18.02
N LEU A 408 -0.61 -2.64 16.86
CA LEU A 408 -0.19 -1.25 16.68
C LEU A 408 -1.41 -0.39 16.38
N ASN A 409 -1.29 0.90 16.71
CA ASN A 409 -2.20 1.91 16.17
C ASN A 409 -1.86 2.19 14.70
N PRO A 410 -2.86 2.54 13.87
CA PRO A 410 -2.58 3.00 12.52
C PRO A 410 -1.76 4.29 12.53
N CYS A 411 -0.87 4.44 11.56
CA CYS A 411 -0.13 5.69 11.34
C CYS A 411 -1.06 6.75 10.77
N GLU A 412 -0.88 8.01 11.19
CA GLU A 412 -1.64 9.13 10.63
C GLU A 412 -1.04 9.58 9.29
N VAL A 413 -1.88 10.09 8.39
CA VAL A 413 -1.46 10.57 7.07
C VAL A 413 -0.44 11.70 7.21
N GLU A 414 -0.63 12.60 8.19
CA GLU A 414 0.27 13.71 8.48
C GLU A 414 1.66 13.22 8.89
N GLN A 415 1.75 12.11 9.63
CA GLN A 415 3.03 11.49 10.00
C GLN A 415 3.76 10.98 8.75
N VAL A 416 3.04 10.31 7.83
CA VAL A 416 3.60 9.85 6.56
C VAL A 416 4.10 11.02 5.72
N MET A 417 3.30 12.08 5.59
CA MET A 417 3.66 13.28 4.84
C MET A 417 4.90 13.97 5.42
N LYS A 418 4.97 14.13 6.75
CA LYS A 418 6.10 14.76 7.45
C LYS A 418 7.38 13.94 7.30
N MET A 419 7.29 12.61 7.45
CA MET A 419 8.41 11.67 7.22
C MET A 419 8.94 11.76 5.79
N ALA A 420 8.05 11.65 4.80
CA ALA A 420 8.45 11.65 3.40
C ALA A 420 9.11 12.97 3.00
N THR A 421 8.51 14.10 3.37
CA THR A 421 8.98 15.44 2.98
C THR A 421 10.25 15.88 3.69
N SER A 422 10.55 15.34 4.89
CA SER A 422 11.85 15.52 5.55
C SER A 422 12.98 14.71 4.88
N GLY A 423 12.63 13.78 3.99
CA GLY A 423 13.58 12.87 3.34
C GLY A 423 13.92 11.63 4.19
N GLU A 424 13.17 11.40 5.26
CA GLU A 424 13.33 10.25 6.14
C GLU A 424 12.44 9.09 5.70
N VAL A 425 12.76 7.90 6.21
CA VAL A 425 12.02 6.67 5.92
C VAL A 425 11.47 6.04 7.19
N MET A 426 10.37 5.32 7.02
CA MET A 426 9.72 4.53 8.04
C MET A 426 10.17 3.07 7.96
N PRO A 427 10.07 2.29 9.05
CA PRO A 427 10.30 0.84 9.00
C PRO A 427 9.43 0.13 7.95
N GLN A 428 9.88 -1.04 7.48
CA GLN A 428 9.12 -1.84 6.52
C GLN A 428 7.71 -2.17 7.05
N LYS A 429 6.70 -2.13 6.15
CA LYS A 429 5.29 -2.36 6.49
C LYS A 429 4.79 -1.41 7.59
N SER A 430 5.11 -0.11 7.47
CA SER A 430 4.59 0.92 8.38
C SER A 430 3.21 1.41 7.97
N THR A 431 2.88 1.37 6.68
CA THR A 431 1.62 1.88 6.15
C THR A 431 0.90 0.81 5.32
N ASP A 432 -0.38 0.52 5.62
CA ASP A 432 -1.28 -0.22 4.73
C ASP A 432 -2.46 0.66 4.33
N PHE A 433 -2.26 1.49 3.30
CA PHE A 433 -3.35 2.30 2.74
C PHE A 433 -4.48 1.39 2.22
N TYR A 434 -5.70 1.66 2.67
CA TYR A 434 -6.90 0.90 2.36
C TYR A 434 -8.01 1.78 1.77
N PRO A 435 -8.78 1.28 0.79
CA PRO A 435 -8.55 0.04 0.02
C PRO A 435 -7.27 0.17 -0.83
N LYS A 436 -6.83 -0.93 -1.45
CA LYS A 436 -5.78 -0.85 -2.48
C LYS A 436 -6.38 -0.37 -3.79
N LEU A 437 -5.51 0.06 -4.72
CA LEU A 437 -5.90 0.45 -6.06
C LEU A 437 -5.88 -0.79 -6.95
N LEU A 438 -6.96 -1.08 -7.67
CA LEU A 438 -6.99 -2.23 -8.57
C LEU A 438 -6.04 -2.02 -9.74
N SER A 439 -5.40 -3.11 -10.17
CA SER A 439 -4.61 -3.12 -11.40
C SER A 439 -5.51 -3.39 -12.60
N GLY A 440 -5.26 -2.71 -13.71
CA GLY A 440 -5.97 -2.83 -14.99
C GLY A 440 -7.25 -2.02 -15.15
N ILE A 441 -7.65 -1.22 -14.14
CA ILE A 441 -8.81 -0.31 -14.28
C ILE A 441 -8.60 0.70 -15.41
N THR A 442 -7.36 1.13 -15.57
CA THR A 442 -6.79 1.81 -16.73
C THR A 442 -5.40 1.24 -16.98
N MET A 443 -4.92 1.32 -18.21
CA MET A 443 -3.57 0.94 -18.58
C MET A 443 -2.94 2.03 -19.44
N TYR A 444 -1.65 2.29 -19.23
CA TYR A 444 -0.92 3.35 -19.92
C TYR A 444 0.29 2.78 -20.66
N ARG A 445 0.27 2.85 -22.00
CA ARG A 445 1.42 2.47 -22.83
C ARG A 445 2.53 3.52 -22.72
N VAL A 446 3.73 3.07 -22.40
CA VAL A 446 4.94 3.92 -22.27
C VAL A 446 5.78 3.98 -23.55
N GLU A 447 5.38 3.20 -24.56
CA GLU A 447 5.92 3.24 -25.92
C GLU A 447 4.80 2.96 -26.92
N SER A 448 4.94 3.53 -28.12
CA SER A 448 4.04 3.33 -29.25
C SER A 448 4.20 1.95 -29.87
#